data_AF-A0A954YNK9-F1
#
_entry.id   AF-A0A954YNK9-F1
#
_cell.length_a   1.000
_cell.length_b   1.000
_cell.length_c   1.000
_cell.angle_alpha   90.00
_cell.angle_beta   90.00
_cell.angle_gamma   90.00
#
_symmetry.space_group_name_H-M   'P 1'
#
loop_
_entity.id
_entity.type
_entity.pdbx_description
1 polymer ?
#
loop_
_entity_poly.entity_id
_entity_poly.type
_entity_poly.pdbx_seq_one_letter_code
_entity_poly.pdbx_strand_id
1 'polypeptide(L)'
;MQIIANRRPESVSRQALAGIVPAVDSGAARVKRALSARSRRVALFVFAICVINFFDLVLTMRAHGDGMLHEENPIARTLLEFGPMALLVFKMSVLTGAGYVLFSLRRHRCAEIACVLVLLAYVGVAVRWRICYAFYDMSTVAWQEDTHYDMFDPVSVLINNL
;
A
#
# COMPACT_ATOMS: atom_id res chain seq x y z
N MET A 1 -48.08 -71.90 17.04
CA MET A 1 -46.61 -71.86 16.83
C MET A 1 -46.30 -70.61 16.01
N GLN A 2 -45.97 -69.49 16.66
CA GLN A 2 -45.64 -68.22 16.00
C GLN A 2 -44.14 -67.98 16.13
N ILE A 3 -43.45 -67.89 14.98
CA ILE A 3 -42.02 -67.64 14.87
C ILE A 3 -41.83 -66.12 14.95
N ILE A 4 -41.30 -65.65 16.08
CA ILE A 4 -40.94 -64.25 16.30
C ILE A 4 -39.67 -63.95 15.50
N ALA A 5 -39.82 -63.26 14.37
CA ALA A 5 -38.72 -62.85 13.50
C ALA A 5 -37.90 -61.73 14.17
N ASN A 6 -36.68 -62.08 14.57
CA ASN A 6 -35.67 -61.19 15.14
C ASN A 6 -35.19 -60.17 14.09
N ARG A 7 -35.68 -58.91 14.16
CA ARG A 7 -35.22 -57.81 13.29
C ARG A 7 -33.87 -57.30 13.79
N ARG A 8 -32.79 -57.57 13.04
CA ARG A 8 -31.43 -57.08 13.34
C ARG A 8 -31.34 -55.54 13.32
N PRO A 9 -30.63 -54.92 14.27
CA PRO A 9 -30.46 -53.45 14.39
C PRO A 9 -29.43 -52.81 13.43
N GLU A 10 -28.96 -53.50 12.39
CA GLU A 10 -27.83 -53.04 11.56
C GLU A 10 -28.16 -51.85 10.62
N SER A 11 -29.44 -51.59 10.34
CA SER A 11 -29.84 -50.50 9.42
C SER A 11 -29.69 -49.11 10.04
N VAL A 12 -29.85 -48.98 11.36
CA VAL A 12 -29.85 -47.68 12.05
C VAL A 12 -28.44 -47.09 12.13
N SER A 13 -27.43 -47.93 12.33
CA SER A 13 -26.03 -47.47 12.44
C SER A 13 -25.46 -46.98 11.10
N ARG A 14 -25.89 -47.56 9.97
CA ARG A 14 -25.43 -47.13 8.63
C ARG A 14 -26.05 -45.81 8.20
N GLN A 15 -27.32 -45.56 8.53
CA GLN A 15 -27.97 -44.27 8.23
C GLN A 15 -27.40 -43.12 9.06
N ALA A 16 -27.07 -43.36 10.35
CA ALA A 16 -26.44 -42.35 11.19
C ALA A 16 -25.03 -41.98 10.72
N LEU A 17 -24.21 -42.95 10.30
CA LEU A 17 -22.88 -42.67 9.74
C LEU A 17 -22.95 -41.94 8.39
N ALA A 18 -23.93 -42.25 7.53
CA ALA A 18 -24.05 -41.64 6.20
C ALA A 18 -24.38 -40.13 6.24
N GLY A 19 -25.03 -39.64 7.30
CA GLY A 19 -25.34 -38.21 7.47
C GLY A 19 -24.17 -37.36 7.99
N ILE A 20 -23.21 -37.97 8.69
CA ILE A 20 -22.10 -37.25 9.35
C ILE A 20 -20.99 -36.91 8.34
N VAL A 21 -20.71 -37.81 7.39
CA VAL A 21 -19.66 -37.62 6.35
C VAL A 21 -19.88 -36.36 5.48
N PRO A 22 -21.07 -36.11 4.90
CA PRO A 22 -21.28 -34.93 4.05
C PRO A 22 -21.24 -33.59 4.83
N ALA A 23 -21.57 -33.62 6.12
CA ALA A 23 -21.50 -32.43 6.98
C ALA A 23 -20.03 -32.01 7.25
N VAL A 24 -19.14 -32.98 7.44
CA VAL A 24 -17.70 -32.74 7.65
C VAL A 24 -17.04 -32.21 6.37
N ASP A 25 -17.37 -32.76 5.20
CA ASP A 25 -16.83 -32.30 3.92
C ASP A 25 -17.27 -30.87 3.57
N SER A 26 -18.53 -30.54 3.88
CA SER A 26 -19.08 -29.19 3.71
C SER A 26 -18.39 -28.15 4.59
N GLY A 27 -18.04 -28.54 5.83
CA GLY A 27 -17.27 -27.70 6.76
C GLY A 27 -15.84 -27.45 6.26
N ALA A 28 -15.14 -28.50 5.84
CA ALA A 28 -13.78 -28.41 5.32
C ALA A 28 -13.71 -27.53 4.05
N ALA A 29 -14.69 -27.64 3.15
CA ALA A 29 -14.77 -26.82 1.94
C ALA A 29 -15.00 -25.33 2.25
N ARG A 30 -15.86 -25.00 3.23
CA ARG A 30 -16.07 -23.61 3.67
C ARG A 30 -14.80 -23.00 4.28
N VAL A 31 -14.09 -23.74 5.11
CA VAL A 31 -12.83 -23.27 5.72
C VAL A 31 -11.78 -23.00 4.64
N LYS A 32 -11.62 -23.90 3.66
CA LYS A 32 -10.70 -23.69 2.52
C LYS A 32 -11.05 -22.44 1.70
N ARG A 33 -12.33 -22.20 1.41
CA ARG A 33 -12.79 -20.97 0.72
C ARG A 33 -12.57 -19.71 1.53
N ALA A 34 -12.79 -19.75 2.85
CA ALA A 34 -12.54 -18.61 3.73
C ALA A 34 -11.05 -18.26 3.81
N LEU A 35 -10.18 -19.28 3.87
CA LEU A 35 -8.73 -19.10 3.84
C LEU A 35 -8.24 -18.55 2.50
N SER A 36 -8.78 -19.02 1.37
CA SER A 36 -8.42 -18.50 0.05
C SER A 36 -8.88 -17.06 -0.16
N ALA A 37 -10.10 -16.73 0.28
CA ALA A 37 -10.64 -15.37 0.23
C ALA A 37 -9.80 -14.40 1.08
N ARG A 38 -9.37 -14.81 2.29
CA ARG A 38 -8.47 -14.02 3.13
C ARG A 38 -7.11 -13.81 2.47
N SER A 39 -6.51 -14.86 1.94
CA SER A 39 -5.21 -14.76 1.24
C SER A 39 -5.28 -13.78 0.08
N ARG A 40 -6.40 -13.72 -0.64
CA ARG A 40 -6.63 -12.78 -1.74
C ARG A 40 -6.73 -11.33 -1.25
N ARG A 41 -7.39 -11.07 -0.11
CA ARG A 41 -7.49 -9.72 0.48
C ARG A 41 -6.13 -9.18 0.89
N VAL A 42 -5.33 -9.99 1.59
CA VAL A 42 -3.97 -9.58 1.98
C VAL A 42 -3.10 -9.32 0.75
N ALA A 43 -3.19 -10.18 -0.28
CA ALA A 43 -2.46 -9.95 -1.52
C ALA A 43 -2.86 -8.62 -2.21
N LEU A 44 -4.14 -8.27 -2.21
CA LEU A 44 -4.62 -6.98 -2.72
C LEU A 44 -4.10 -5.79 -1.89
N PHE A 45 -4.06 -5.90 -0.56
CA PHE A 45 -3.48 -4.85 0.28
C PHE A 45 -1.98 -4.68 0.05
N VAL A 46 -1.23 -5.78 0.01
CA VAL A 46 0.21 -5.75 -0.29
C VAL A 46 0.44 -5.12 -1.67
N PHE A 47 -0.34 -5.51 -2.68
CA PHE A 47 -0.25 -4.91 -4.01
C PHE A 47 -0.54 -3.40 -3.99
N ALA A 48 -1.60 -2.97 -3.31
CA ALA A 48 -1.94 -1.55 -3.17
C ALA A 48 -0.82 -0.77 -2.45
N ILE A 49 -0.24 -1.33 -1.39
CA ILE A 49 0.91 -0.74 -0.68
C ILE A 49 2.11 -0.60 -1.63
N CYS A 50 2.40 -1.62 -2.46
CA CYS A 50 3.47 -1.55 -3.45
C CYS A 50 3.24 -0.43 -4.48
N VAL A 51 2.02 -0.31 -5.01
CA VAL A 51 1.67 0.76 -5.98
C VAL A 51 1.82 2.14 -5.35
N ILE A 52 1.32 2.34 -4.13
CA ILE A 52 1.41 3.64 -3.46
C ILE A 52 2.88 3.99 -3.14
N ASN A 53 3.69 3.03 -2.70
CA ASN A 53 5.12 3.25 -2.47
C ASN A 53 5.89 3.60 -3.74
N PHE A 54 5.54 2.96 -4.85
CA PHE A 54 6.15 3.27 -6.14
C PHE A 54 5.83 4.71 -6.55
N PHE A 55 4.57 5.13 -6.38
CA PHE A 55 4.18 6.52 -6.63
C PHE A 55 4.89 7.51 -5.70
N ASP A 56 4.99 7.20 -4.41
CA ASP A 56 5.71 8.01 -3.43
C ASP A 56 7.20 8.14 -3.76
N LEU A 57 7.84 7.08 -4.25
CA LEU A 57 9.21 7.11 -4.76
C LEU A 57 9.33 8.06 -5.97
N VAL A 58 8.42 7.99 -6.95
CA VAL A 58 8.43 8.87 -8.12
C VAL A 58 8.28 10.34 -7.70
N LEU A 59 7.36 10.63 -6.78
CA LEU A 59 7.20 11.99 -6.25
C LEU A 59 8.42 12.48 -5.50
N THR A 60 9.06 11.61 -4.71
CA THR A 60 10.31 11.94 -3.99
C THR A 60 11.42 12.29 -4.98
N MET A 61 11.62 11.48 -6.03
CA MET A 61 12.64 11.75 -7.05
C MET A 61 12.38 13.06 -7.80
N ARG A 62 11.12 13.34 -8.13
CA ARG A 62 10.74 14.57 -8.81
C ARG A 62 10.99 15.80 -7.92
N ALA A 63 10.51 15.76 -6.68
CA ALA A 63 10.68 16.87 -5.75
C ALA A 63 12.15 17.12 -5.36
N HIS A 64 12.99 16.09 -5.39
CA HIS A 64 14.44 16.23 -5.26
C HIS A 64 15.04 16.93 -6.50
N GLY A 65 14.62 16.54 -7.71
CA GLY A 65 15.04 17.19 -8.96
C GLY A 65 14.61 18.66 -9.06
N ASP A 66 13.45 19.00 -8.51
CA ASP A 66 12.92 20.37 -8.47
C ASP A 66 13.51 21.21 -7.31
N GLY A 67 14.42 20.64 -6.50
CA GLY A 67 15.05 21.32 -5.35
C GLY A 67 14.11 21.65 -4.19
N MET A 68 12.88 21.11 -4.20
CA MET A 68 11.84 21.37 -3.20
C MET A 68 12.03 20.60 -1.89
N LEU A 69 12.80 19.51 -1.91
CA LEU A 69 13.03 18.69 -0.72
C LEU A 69 14.23 19.22 0.06
N HIS A 70 13.97 19.95 1.14
CA HIS A 70 14.94 20.01 2.23
C HIS A 70 14.91 18.66 2.94
N GLU A 71 15.87 17.78 2.63
CA GLU A 71 15.92 16.43 3.21
C GLU A 71 16.13 16.51 4.73
N GLU A 72 15.02 16.41 5.48
CA GLU A 72 14.99 16.27 6.94
C GLU A 72 15.34 14.85 7.40
N ASN A 73 15.25 13.87 6.51
CA ASN A 73 15.61 12.49 6.82
C ASN A 73 17.13 12.30 6.64
N PRO A 74 17.91 12.12 7.73
CA PRO A 74 19.36 11.99 7.65
C PRO A 74 19.81 10.75 6.85
N ILE A 75 18.97 9.70 6.82
CA ILE A 75 19.21 8.50 6.01
C ILE A 75 19.01 8.84 4.52
N ALA A 76 17.96 9.56 4.17
CA ALA A 76 17.74 9.95 2.77
C ALA A 76 18.86 10.87 2.28
N ARG A 77 19.30 11.82 3.11
CA ARG A 77 20.42 12.72 2.80
C ARG A 77 21.71 11.95 2.50
N THR A 78 22.09 11.03 3.37
CA THR A 78 23.30 10.19 3.17
C THR A 78 23.18 9.30 1.94
N LEU A 79 21.99 8.77 1.63
CA LEU A 79 21.81 7.99 0.40
C LEU A 79 21.87 8.84 -0.88
N LEU A 80 21.42 10.10 -0.83
CA LEU A 80 21.49 11.00 -1.97
C LEU A 80 22.91 11.47 -2.28
N GLU A 81 23.82 11.45 -1.30
CA GLU A 81 25.27 11.64 -1.54
C GLU A 81 25.85 10.56 -2.47
N PHE A 82 25.30 9.34 -2.44
CA PHE A 82 25.66 8.27 -3.39
C PHE A 82 24.88 8.35 -4.71
N GLY A 83 23.97 9.31 -4.83
CA GLY A 83 23.15 9.57 -6.00
C GLY A 83 21.71 9.04 -5.91
N PRO A 84 20.81 9.52 -6.78
CA PRO A 84 19.38 9.19 -6.73
C PRO A 84 19.08 7.70 -6.94
N MET A 85 19.97 6.97 -7.62
CA MET A 85 19.84 5.52 -7.82
C MET A 85 20.02 4.73 -6.52
N ALA A 86 20.87 5.20 -5.60
CA ALA A 86 21.06 4.54 -4.31
C ALA A 86 19.77 4.61 -3.48
N LEU A 87 19.11 5.76 -3.46
CA LEU A 87 17.82 5.96 -2.79
C LEU A 87 16.73 5.06 -3.39
N LEU A 88 16.68 4.93 -4.71
CA LEU A 88 15.77 4.01 -5.40
C LEU A 88 15.99 2.57 -4.97
N VAL A 89 17.24 2.08 -5.03
CA VAL A 89 17.58 0.69 -4.68
C VAL A 89 17.24 0.39 -3.21
N PHE A 90 17.55 1.32 -2.30
CA PHE A 90 17.20 1.18 -0.89
C PHE A 90 15.69 1.12 -0.66
N LYS A 91 14.93 2.04 -1.26
CA LYS A 91 13.48 2.06 -1.09
C LYS A 91 12.83 0.80 -1.68
N MET A 92 13.34 0.32 -2.82
CA MET A 92 12.89 -0.93 -3.45
C MET A 92 13.26 -2.17 -2.62
N SER A 93 14.43 -2.21 -1.98
CA SER A 93 14.82 -3.34 -1.14
C SER A 93 13.97 -3.42 0.13
N VAL A 94 13.72 -2.28 0.78
CA VAL A 94 12.82 -2.18 1.95
C VAL A 94 11.39 -2.55 1.56
N LEU A 95 10.88 -2.03 0.44
CA LEU A 95 9.53 -2.34 -0.05
C LEU A 95 9.36 -3.83 -0.33
N THR A 96 10.33 -4.42 -1.03
CA THR A 96 10.29 -5.85 -1.39
C THR A 96 10.40 -6.72 -0.14
N GLY A 97 11.30 -6.38 0.79
CA GLY A 97 11.46 -7.09 2.06
C GLY A 97 10.20 -7.04 2.92
N ALA A 98 9.63 -5.85 3.12
CA ALA A 98 8.41 -5.66 3.89
C ALA A 98 7.20 -6.37 3.23
N GLY A 99 7.07 -6.25 1.90
CA GLY A 99 6.05 -6.95 1.12
C GLY A 99 6.16 -8.47 1.25
N TYR A 100 7.38 -9.01 1.21
CA TYR A 100 7.63 -10.44 1.40
C TYR A 100 7.25 -10.93 2.80
N VAL A 101 7.59 -10.17 3.84
CA VAL A 101 7.23 -10.49 5.23
C VAL A 101 5.71 -10.49 5.41
N LEU A 102 5.02 -9.45 4.94
CA LEU A 102 3.56 -9.36 5.00
C LEU A 102 2.88 -10.48 4.21
N PHE A 103 3.40 -10.81 3.03
CA PHE A 103 2.90 -11.89 2.20
C PHE A 103 3.13 -13.27 2.83
N SER A 104 4.24 -13.46 3.53
CA SER A 104 4.53 -14.69 4.27
C SER A 104 3.59 -14.86 5.47
N LEU A 105 3.25 -13.77 6.16
CA LEU A 105 2.36 -13.75 7.31
C LEU A 105 0.86 -13.69 6.94
N ARG A 106 0.50 -13.83 5.66
CA ARG A 106 -0.88 -13.70 5.13
C ARG A 106 -1.94 -14.59 5.78
N ARG A 107 -1.53 -15.62 6.54
CA ARG A 107 -2.43 -16.51 7.28
C ARG A 107 -2.87 -15.95 8.64
N HIS A 108 -2.18 -14.95 9.17
CA HIS A 108 -2.45 -14.37 10.50
C HIS A 108 -3.38 -13.14 10.42
N ARG A 109 -4.29 -12.99 11.39
CA ARG A 109 -5.17 -11.80 11.49
C ARG A 109 -4.39 -10.52 11.73
N CYS A 110 -3.25 -10.60 12.42
CA CYS A 110 -2.35 -9.47 12.64
C CYS A 110 -1.84 -8.87 11.33
N ALA A 111 -1.66 -9.66 10.27
CA ALA A 111 -1.22 -9.16 8.97
C ALA A 111 -2.29 -8.26 8.31
N GLU A 112 -3.58 -8.55 8.52
CA GLU A 112 -4.67 -7.73 8.00
C GLU A 112 -4.71 -6.37 8.70
N ILE A 113 -4.57 -6.34 10.03
CA ILE A 113 -4.49 -5.10 10.81
C ILE A 113 -3.26 -4.29 10.42
N ALA A 114 -2.09 -4.93 10.32
CA ALA A 114 -0.86 -4.28 9.90
C ALA A 114 -1.00 -3.67 8.49
N CYS A 115 -1.58 -4.41 7.54
CA CYS A 115 -1.85 -3.89 6.19
C CYS A 115 -2.77 -2.66 6.21
N VAL A 116 -3.84 -2.69 7.01
CA VAL A 116 -4.76 -1.54 7.14
C VAL A 116 -4.06 -0.33 7.75
N LEU A 117 -3.29 -0.52 8.82
CA LEU A 117 -2.54 0.57 9.45
C LEU A 117 -1.52 1.18 8.48
N VAL A 118 -0.78 0.34 7.76
CA VAL A 118 0.18 0.78 6.74
C VAL A 118 -0.54 1.53 5.62
N LEU A 119 -1.69 1.03 5.14
CA LEU A 119 -2.48 1.70 4.12
C LEU A 119 -2.94 3.10 4.58
N LEU A 120 -3.42 3.22 5.83
CA LEU A 120 -3.82 4.51 6.40
C LEU A 120 -2.66 5.49 6.50
N ALA A 121 -1.47 5.02 6.92
CA ALA A 121 -0.27 5.86 6.93
C ALA A 121 0.07 6.37 5.52
N TYR A 122 -0.01 5.51 4.50
CA TYR A 122 0.22 5.91 3.11
C TYR A 122 -0.82 6.89 2.57
N VAL A 123 -2.10 6.76 2.96
CA VAL A 123 -3.12 7.77 2.66
C VAL A 123 -2.73 9.13 3.26
N GLY A 124 -2.24 9.15 4.51
CA GLY A 124 -1.73 10.36 5.13
C GLY A 124 -0.59 11.01 4.36
N VAL A 125 0.38 10.20 3.90
CA VAL A 125 1.49 10.67 3.05
C VAL A 125 0.99 11.21 1.71
N ALA A 126 0.04 10.54 1.06
CA ALA A 126 -0.55 11.01 -0.19
C ALA A 126 -1.28 12.36 -0.03
N VAL A 127 -2.03 12.53 1.07
CA VAL A 127 -2.67 13.83 1.41
C VAL A 127 -1.61 14.91 1.63
N ARG A 128 -0.52 14.58 2.33
CA ARG A 128 0.59 15.52 2.56
C ARG A 128 1.22 15.97 1.24
N TRP A 129 1.49 15.05 0.33
CA TRP A 129 1.99 15.38 -1.03
C TRP A 129 1.03 16.29 -1.78
N ARG A 130 -0.27 15.99 -1.76
CA ARG A 130 -1.29 16.85 -2.40
C ARG A 130 -1.23 18.28 -1.87
N ILE A 131 -1.10 18.44 -0.55
CA ILE A 131 -1.00 19.76 0.08
C ILE A 131 0.28 20.47 -0.36
N CYS A 132 1.43 19.79 -0.33
CA CYS A 132 2.71 20.36 -0.77
C CYS A 132 2.67 20.85 -2.23
N TYR A 133 2.13 20.04 -3.14
CA TYR A 133 2.01 20.44 -4.55
C TYR A 133 1.00 21.57 -4.75
N ALA A 134 -0.11 21.61 -4.00
CA ALA A 134 -1.04 22.73 -4.07
C ALA A 134 -0.40 24.05 -3.62
N PHE A 135 0.44 24.02 -2.56
CA PHE A 135 1.20 25.19 -2.14
C PHE A 135 2.26 25.62 -3.16
N TYR A 136 2.94 24.66 -3.79
CA TYR A 136 3.92 24.94 -4.83
C TYR A 136 3.28 25.59 -6.07
N ASP A 137 2.13 25.09 -6.50
CA ASP A 137 1.39 25.67 -7.63
C ASP A 137 1.04 27.15 -7.37
N MET A 138 0.48 27.45 -6.18
CA MET A 138 0.17 28.82 -5.78
C MET A 138 1.39 29.74 -5.73
N SER A 139 2.54 29.24 -5.25
CA SER A 139 3.75 30.08 -5.20
C SER A 139 4.29 30.36 -6.60
N THR A 140 4.31 29.37 -7.50
CA THR A 140 4.78 29.58 -8.88
C THR A 140 3.93 30.60 -9.64
N VAL A 141 2.62 30.63 -9.41
CA VAL A 141 1.71 31.63 -10.01
C VAL A 141 2.02 33.03 -9.47
N ALA A 142 2.24 33.18 -8.16
CA ALA A 142 2.56 34.47 -7.54
C ALA A 142 3.88 35.07 -8.06
N TRP A 143 4.92 34.26 -8.21
CA TRP A 143 6.20 34.71 -8.77
C TRP A 143 6.09 35.14 -10.25
N GLN A 144 5.17 34.53 -11.00
CA GLN A 144 4.96 34.84 -12.41
C GLN A 144 4.23 36.18 -12.61
N GLU A 145 3.37 36.58 -11.67
CA GLU A 145 2.77 37.92 -11.65
C GLU A 145 3.80 39.01 -11.35
N ASP A 146 4.69 38.79 -10.36
CA ASP A 146 5.73 39.78 -9.99
C ASP A 146 6.74 40.02 -11.13
N THR A 147 7.19 38.97 -11.83
CA THR A 147 8.13 39.13 -12.96
C THR A 147 7.57 39.91 -14.16
N HIS A 148 6.25 40.09 -14.26
CA HIS A 148 5.65 40.88 -15.34
C HIS A 148 5.62 42.40 -15.02
N TYR A 149 5.90 42.81 -13.78
CA TYR A 149 5.97 44.22 -13.39
C TYR A 149 7.38 44.82 -13.53
N ASP A 150 8.44 44.01 -13.55
CA ASP A 150 9.82 44.51 -13.66
C ASP A 150 10.27 44.80 -15.11
N MET A 151 9.57 44.28 -16.14
CA MET A 151 9.96 44.52 -17.54
C MET A 151 9.66 45.94 -18.03
N PHE A 152 8.83 46.70 -17.30
CA PHE A 152 8.51 48.10 -17.57
C PHE A 152 8.80 48.99 -16.37
N ASP A 153 9.87 48.76 -15.61
CA ASP A 153 10.36 49.78 -14.68
C ASP A 153 11.20 50.83 -15.45
N PRO A 154 10.65 52.03 -15.74
CA PRO A 154 11.35 53.06 -16.51
C PRO A 154 12.63 53.55 -15.83
N VAL A 155 12.79 53.28 -14.53
CA VAL A 155 13.96 53.70 -13.74
C VAL A 155 15.22 52.91 -14.15
N SER A 156 15.08 51.62 -14.47
CA SER A 156 16.20 50.77 -14.90
C SER A 156 16.76 51.17 -16.28
N VAL A 157 15.89 51.62 -17.19
CA VAL A 157 16.26 52.13 -18.52
C VAL A 157 17.00 53.47 -18.42
N LEU A 158 16.64 54.31 -17.44
CA LEU A 158 17.29 55.60 -17.20
C LEU A 158 18.69 55.46 -16.61
N ILE A 159 18.92 54.46 -15.75
CA ILE A 159 20.22 54.22 -15.11
C ILE A 159 21.24 53.62 -16.11
N ASN A 160 20.81 52.83 -17.09
CA ASN A 160 21.71 52.23 -18.09
C ASN A 160 22.08 53.19 -19.26
N ASN A 161 21.53 54.41 -19.31
CA ASN A 161 21.82 55.41 -20.34
C ASN A 161 22.54 56.67 -19.81
N LEU A 162 23.02 56.63 -18.56
CA LEU A 162 23.88 57.64 -17.93
C LEU A 162 25.28 57.08 -17.71
#